data_AF-A0A644XPZ5-F1
#
_entry.id   AF-A0A644XPZ5-F1
#
_cell.length_a   1.000
_cell.length_b   1.000
_cell.length_c   1.000
_cell.angle_alpha   90.00
_cell.angle_beta   90.00
_cell.angle_gamma   90.00
#
_symmetry.space_group_name_H-M   'P 1'
#
loop_
_entity.id
_entity.type
_entity.pdbx_description
1 polymer ?
#
loop_
_entity_poly.entity_id
_entity_poly.type
_entity_poly.pdbx_seq_one_letter_code
_entity_poly.pdbx_strand_id
1 'polypeptide(L)'
;MEKDIRTLLVLKLGRGAFRAKDLANGTIVSVKSPESYKIAECDTVTFEVTKQWLFKKTTYLSGSLIDHHFDLEALDIPGHEFREVELVSALQWYEPYELKGFIGECLRGGKRMSYAFEDYTGYGFYQADCDPVTEANESDSIDQKYDKLAKLWEDYPQCIDALVHMGYLNFNFSRSLRNAENCHRVAIHIAEKLVPPGLDGIFLWSELNNRPYLRALHGLCLVAWRLGNFAEAEQVARKMLRLNPPDNQGARFLIEQIMQGEPWTED
;
A
#
# COMPACT_ATOMS: atom_id res chain seq x y z
N MET A 1 -2.54 14.71 38.28
CA MET A 1 -1.46 14.14 37.47
C MET A 1 -1.87 14.35 36.03
N GLU A 2 -1.04 14.99 35.22
CA GLU A 2 -1.33 15.23 33.81
C GLU A 2 -1.43 13.89 33.08
N LYS A 3 -2.39 13.77 32.16
CA LYS A 3 -2.59 12.52 31.40
C LYS A 3 -1.47 12.40 30.36
N ASP A 4 -0.78 11.26 30.31
CA ASP A 4 0.18 10.94 29.25
C ASP A 4 -0.63 10.47 28.02
N ILE A 5 -0.92 11.40 27.11
CA ILE A 5 -1.64 11.14 25.86
C ILE A 5 -0.65 11.16 24.71
N ARG A 6 -0.65 10.10 23.91
CA ARG A 6 0.26 9.95 22.77
C ARG A 6 -0.47 9.71 21.47
N THR A 7 0.12 10.19 20.39
CA THR A 7 -0.30 9.91 19.02
C THR A 7 0.63 8.86 18.44
N LEU A 8 0.09 7.70 18.10
CA LEU A 8 0.86 6.55 17.63
C LEU A 8 0.39 6.13 16.24
N LEU A 9 1.33 5.88 15.32
CA LEU A 9 1.04 5.26 14.03
C LEU A 9 1.12 3.74 14.15
N VAL A 10 0.04 3.04 13.83
CA VAL A 10 -0.03 1.58 13.89
C VAL A 10 0.79 0.96 12.76
N LEU A 11 1.81 0.18 13.13
CA LEU A 11 2.69 -0.51 12.19
C LEU A 11 2.30 -1.98 11.97
N LYS A 12 1.80 -2.62 13.03
CA LYS A 12 1.51 -4.05 13.04
C LYS A 12 0.41 -4.36 14.06
N LEU A 13 -0.55 -5.19 13.68
CA LEU A 13 -1.55 -5.71 14.60
C LEU A 13 -1.13 -7.06 15.18
N GLY A 14 -1.58 -7.33 16.41
CA GLY A 14 -1.41 -8.61 17.07
C GLY A 14 -2.60 -8.90 17.98
N ARG A 15 -2.60 -10.08 18.60
CA ARG A 15 -3.71 -10.47 19.49
C ARG A 15 -3.67 -9.67 20.80
N GLY A 16 -4.60 -8.73 20.98
CA GLY A 16 -4.67 -7.89 22.18
C GLY A 16 -3.49 -6.93 22.32
N ALA A 17 -2.82 -6.62 21.21
CA ALA A 17 -1.66 -5.76 21.17
C ALA A 17 -1.46 -5.20 19.76
N PHE A 18 -0.70 -4.12 19.65
CA PHE A 18 -0.23 -3.62 18.38
C PHE A 18 1.16 -3.01 18.55
N ARG A 19 1.92 -2.96 17.45
CA ARG A 19 3.21 -2.28 17.38
C ARG A 19 2.99 -0.95 16.68
N ALA A 20 3.59 0.10 17.19
CA ALA A 20 3.37 1.44 16.68
C ALA A 20 4.63 2.30 16.77
N LYS A 21 4.68 3.34 15.94
CA LYS A 21 5.65 4.43 16.02
C LYS A 21 5.02 5.59 16.79
N ASP A 22 5.66 6.04 17.85
CA ASP A 22 5.30 7.27 18.54
C ASP A 22 5.65 8.47 17.65
N LEU A 23 4.64 9.23 17.20
CA LEU A 23 4.85 10.30 16.22
C LEU A 23 5.61 11.49 16.81
N ALA A 24 5.63 11.66 18.13
CA ALA A 24 6.31 12.79 18.77
C ALA A 24 7.84 12.63 18.79
N ASN A 25 8.34 11.38 18.84
CA ASN A 25 9.77 11.11 19.03
C ASN A 25 10.33 9.99 18.13
N GLY A 26 9.49 9.37 17.30
CA GLY A 26 9.87 8.30 16.37
C GLY A 26 10.13 6.93 17.00
N THR A 27 9.96 6.78 18.32
CA THR A 27 10.26 5.52 19.01
C THR A 27 9.25 4.44 18.66
N ILE A 28 9.73 3.23 18.38
CA ILE A 28 8.88 2.06 18.21
C ILE A 28 8.46 1.50 19.57
N VAL A 29 7.16 1.36 19.77
CA VAL A 29 6.55 0.86 21.01
C VAL A 29 5.68 -0.37 20.74
N SER A 30 5.59 -1.24 21.75
CA SER A 30 4.63 -2.36 21.76
C SER A 30 3.50 -2.06 22.73
N VAL A 31 2.32 -1.81 22.21
CA VAL A 31 1.15 -1.43 23.00
C VAL A 31 0.32 -2.66 23.33
N LYS A 32 0.06 -2.87 24.63
CA LYS A 32 -0.92 -3.85 25.12
C LYS A 32 -2.27 -3.17 25.22
N SER A 33 -3.21 -3.60 24.39
CA SER A 33 -4.56 -3.06 24.36
C SER A 33 -5.57 -4.14 23.94
N PRO A 34 -6.53 -4.50 24.81
CA PRO A 34 -7.61 -5.40 24.43
C PRO A 34 -8.52 -4.79 23.35
N GLU A 35 -8.44 -3.47 23.12
CA GLU A 35 -9.20 -2.73 22.11
C GLU A 35 -8.52 -2.69 20.74
N SER A 36 -7.39 -3.40 20.56
CA SER A 36 -6.67 -3.51 19.27
C SER A 36 -7.51 -4.09 18.12
N TYR A 37 -8.67 -4.68 18.39
CA TYR A 37 -9.61 -5.11 17.34
C TYR A 37 -10.40 -3.96 16.69
N LYS A 38 -10.37 -2.75 17.27
CA LYS A 38 -11.08 -1.56 16.74
C LYS A 38 -10.26 -0.81 15.68
N ILE A 39 -8.95 -0.97 15.70
CA ILE A 39 -8.00 -0.25 14.85
C ILE A 39 -7.60 -1.11 13.65
N ALA A 40 -7.03 -0.46 12.63
CA ALA A 40 -6.48 -1.10 11.45
C ALA A 40 -4.98 -0.78 11.30
N GLU A 41 -4.27 -1.55 10.46
CA GLU A 41 -2.94 -1.17 9.99
C GLU A 41 -2.94 0.27 9.46
N CYS A 42 -1.86 1.01 9.73
CA CYS A 42 -1.71 2.41 9.34
C CYS A 42 -2.71 3.41 9.95
N ASP A 43 -3.55 3.01 10.92
CA ASP A 43 -4.31 3.98 11.70
C ASP A 43 -3.36 4.85 12.54
N THR A 44 -3.73 6.13 12.68
CA THR A 44 -3.20 7.01 13.72
C THR A 44 -4.12 6.91 14.93
N VAL A 45 -3.55 6.59 16.10
CA VAL A 45 -4.29 6.38 17.34
C VAL A 45 -3.92 7.41 18.40
N THR A 46 -4.93 7.93 19.09
CA THR A 46 -4.75 8.70 20.32
C THR A 46 -4.87 7.75 21.50
N PHE A 47 -3.81 7.62 22.29
CA PHE A 47 -3.70 6.60 23.34
C PHE A 47 -3.33 7.24 24.69
N GLU A 48 -4.14 7.00 25.73
CA GLU A 48 -3.81 7.41 27.10
C GLU A 48 -2.96 6.32 27.76
N VAL A 49 -1.68 6.60 27.95
CA VAL A 49 -0.72 5.69 28.59
C VAL A 49 -0.93 5.73 30.10
N THR A 50 -1.26 4.58 30.69
CA THR A 50 -1.36 4.41 32.15
C THR A 50 -0.13 3.71 32.73
N LYS A 51 0.60 2.95 31.90
CA LYS A 51 1.84 2.28 32.29
C LYS A 51 2.80 2.20 31.10
N GLN A 52 4.05 2.55 31.36
CA GLN A 52 5.18 2.33 30.46
C GLN A 52 6.25 1.48 31.16
N TRP A 53 6.85 0.54 30.45
CA TRP A 53 7.99 -0.21 30.95
C TRP A 53 8.92 -0.66 29.81
N LEU A 54 10.19 -0.84 30.12
CA LEU A 54 11.15 -1.43 29.20
C LEU A 54 11.25 -2.94 29.48
N PHE A 55 11.14 -3.76 28.45
CA PHE A 55 11.47 -5.19 28.56
C PHE A 55 12.36 -5.59 27.39
N LYS A 56 13.55 -6.10 27.72
CA LYS A 56 14.68 -6.24 26.78
C LYS A 56 14.96 -4.88 26.12
N LYS A 57 14.87 -4.79 24.79
CA LYS A 57 15.11 -3.57 24.01
C LYS A 57 13.80 -2.86 23.57
N THR A 58 12.65 -3.36 24.01
CA THR A 58 11.35 -2.88 23.53
C THR A 58 10.66 -2.08 24.63
N THR A 59 10.25 -0.86 24.29
CA THR A 59 9.36 -0.05 25.13
C THR A 59 7.94 -0.57 24.99
N TYR A 60 7.32 -0.91 26.12
CA TYR A 60 5.94 -1.35 26.17
C TYR A 60 5.06 -0.27 26.79
N LEU A 61 3.85 -0.15 26.25
CA LEU A 61 2.79 0.73 26.75
C LEU A 61 1.55 -0.10 27.08
N SER A 62 0.79 0.32 28.08
CA SER A 62 -0.59 -0.10 28.29
C SER A 62 -1.43 1.06 28.76
N GLY A 63 -2.73 0.99 28.49
CA GLY A 63 -3.64 2.11 28.72
C GLY A 63 -4.92 1.96 27.93
N SER A 64 -5.53 3.09 27.58
CA SER A 64 -6.83 3.15 26.93
C SER A 64 -6.72 3.77 25.55
N LEU A 65 -7.40 3.17 24.57
CA LEU A 65 -7.56 3.75 23.25
C LEU A 65 -8.62 4.87 23.35
N ILE A 66 -8.22 6.12 23.12
CA ILE A 66 -9.14 7.26 23.16
C ILE A 66 -9.84 7.41 21.80
N ASP A 67 -9.05 7.43 20.74
CA ASP A 67 -9.52 7.65 19.38
C ASP A 67 -8.60 6.94 18.38
N HIS A 68 -9.14 6.66 17.19
CA HIS A 68 -8.36 6.15 16.06
C HIS A 68 -8.99 6.59 14.74
N HIS A 69 -8.14 6.89 13.78
CA HIS A 69 -8.58 7.26 12.44
C HIS A 69 -7.49 6.94 11.42
N PHE A 70 -7.89 6.79 10.16
CA PHE A 70 -6.95 6.67 9.06
C PHE A 70 -6.64 8.06 8.52
N ASP A 71 -5.38 8.49 8.61
CA ASP A 71 -4.91 9.79 8.11
C ASP A 71 -3.59 9.62 7.35
N LEU A 72 -3.64 9.92 6.05
CA LEU A 72 -2.46 9.89 5.19
C LEU A 72 -1.50 11.03 5.49
N GLU A 73 -2.00 12.18 5.93
CA GLU A 73 -1.17 13.37 6.20
C GLU A 73 -0.39 13.24 7.51
N ALA A 74 -0.83 12.36 8.41
CA ALA A 74 -0.09 12.00 9.63
C ALA A 74 1.20 11.20 9.34
N LEU A 75 1.41 10.74 8.11
CA LEU A 75 2.55 9.93 7.71
C LEU A 75 3.74 10.80 7.28
N ASP A 76 4.67 11.01 8.21
CA ASP A 76 5.97 11.61 7.93
C ASP A 76 6.93 10.59 7.29
N ILE A 77 6.61 10.17 6.06
CA ILE A 77 7.41 9.28 5.23
C ILE A 77 7.79 10.03 3.94
N PRO A 78 9.08 10.08 3.54
CA PRO A 78 9.47 10.73 2.29
C PRO A 78 8.92 9.97 1.08
N GLY A 79 8.55 10.72 0.03
CA GLY A 79 8.06 10.14 -1.22
C GLY A 79 9.14 9.45 -2.03
N HIS A 80 8.74 8.86 -3.15
CA HIS A 80 9.66 8.20 -4.09
C HIS A 80 10.08 9.12 -5.22
N GLU A 81 11.39 9.27 -5.40
CA GLU A 81 11.95 9.93 -6.58
C GLU A 81 11.70 9.07 -7.82
N PHE A 82 11.58 9.74 -8.97
CA PHE A 82 11.37 9.10 -10.26
C PHE A 82 12.00 9.94 -11.37
N ARG A 83 12.31 9.29 -12.48
CA ARG A 83 12.96 9.89 -13.64
C ARG A 83 12.20 9.59 -14.93
N GLU A 84 12.34 10.48 -15.90
CA GLU A 84 11.90 10.21 -17.27
C GLU A 84 12.73 9.07 -17.88
N VAL A 85 12.09 8.23 -18.69
CA VAL A 85 12.73 7.10 -19.37
C VAL A 85 12.65 7.30 -20.88
N GLU A 86 11.46 7.22 -21.48
CA GLU A 86 11.31 7.39 -22.93
C GLU A 86 9.88 7.76 -23.36
N LEU A 87 9.71 8.21 -24.61
CA LEU A 87 8.39 8.44 -25.19
C LEU A 87 7.78 7.14 -25.74
N VAL A 88 6.70 6.70 -25.11
CA VAL A 88 6.02 5.42 -25.41
C VAL A 88 4.67 5.66 -26.06
N SER A 89 4.33 4.86 -27.09
CA SER A 89 2.99 4.85 -27.69
C SER A 89 2.24 3.60 -27.29
N ALA A 90 0.95 3.72 -26.96
CA ALA A 90 0.09 2.56 -26.74
C ALA A 90 -0.01 1.65 -27.99
N LEU A 91 0.25 2.20 -29.19
CA LEU A 91 0.28 1.44 -30.45
C LEU A 91 1.41 0.41 -30.54
N GLN A 92 2.30 0.33 -29.55
CA GLN A 92 3.26 -0.77 -29.43
C GLN A 92 2.59 -2.08 -28.98
N TRP A 93 1.41 -2.01 -28.34
CA TRP A 93 0.69 -3.17 -27.79
C TRP A 93 -0.76 -3.30 -28.27
N TYR A 94 -1.31 -2.24 -28.85
CA TYR A 94 -2.68 -2.22 -29.35
C TYR A 94 -2.71 -1.80 -30.81
N GLU A 95 -3.54 -2.48 -31.58
CA GLU A 95 -3.94 -2.02 -32.89
C GLU A 95 -4.87 -0.81 -32.78
N PRO A 96 -4.87 0.12 -33.77
CA PRO A 96 -5.72 1.32 -33.71
C PRO A 96 -7.21 1.03 -33.49
N TYR A 97 -7.73 -0.10 -33.98
CA TYR A 97 -9.13 -0.48 -33.82
C TYR A 97 -9.49 -0.98 -32.40
N GLU A 98 -8.48 -1.32 -31.58
CA GLU A 98 -8.66 -1.73 -30.18
C GLU A 98 -8.77 -0.51 -29.25
N LEU A 99 -8.28 0.65 -29.68
CA LEU A 99 -8.33 1.92 -28.94
C LEU A 99 -9.71 2.59 -29.01
N LYS A 100 -10.74 1.87 -28.56
CA LYS A 100 -12.15 2.33 -28.51
C LYS A 100 -12.72 2.15 -27.11
N GLY A 101 -13.85 2.81 -26.82
CA GLY A 101 -14.48 2.76 -25.49
C GLY A 101 -13.51 3.15 -24.38
N PHE A 102 -13.60 2.46 -23.24
CA PHE A 102 -12.75 2.76 -22.08
C PHE A 102 -11.25 2.58 -22.36
N ILE A 103 -10.86 1.68 -23.27
CA ILE A 103 -9.44 1.48 -23.63
C ILE A 103 -8.91 2.73 -24.32
N GLY A 104 -9.66 3.26 -25.29
CA GLY A 104 -9.30 4.51 -25.98
C GLY A 104 -9.25 5.72 -25.04
N GLU A 105 -10.20 5.81 -24.10
CA GLU A 105 -10.25 6.86 -23.06
C GLU A 105 -9.02 6.81 -22.13
N CYS A 106 -8.61 5.60 -21.72
CA CYS A 106 -7.48 5.41 -20.80
C CYS A 106 -6.13 5.62 -21.47
N LEU A 107 -5.90 4.99 -22.62
CA LEU A 107 -4.58 4.95 -23.24
C LEU A 107 -4.25 6.21 -24.02
N ARG A 108 -5.28 6.89 -24.53
CA ARG A 108 -5.21 8.06 -25.40
C ARG A 108 -4.38 7.81 -26.68
N GLY A 109 -4.60 8.63 -27.70
CA GLY A 109 -3.77 8.61 -28.90
C GLY A 109 -2.41 9.27 -28.64
N GLY A 110 -1.36 8.81 -29.34
CA GLY A 110 -0.05 9.45 -29.36
C GLY A 110 0.97 8.88 -28.38
N LYS A 111 2.12 9.56 -28.27
CA LYS A 111 3.22 9.18 -27.37
C LYS A 111 3.09 9.92 -26.03
N ARG A 112 3.28 9.20 -24.93
CA ARG A 112 3.36 9.73 -23.56
C ARG A 112 4.72 9.39 -22.96
N MET A 113 5.24 10.26 -22.09
CA MET A 113 6.51 10.00 -21.40
C MET A 113 6.34 8.87 -20.40
N SER A 114 7.24 7.89 -20.42
CA SER A 114 7.35 6.87 -19.39
C SER A 114 8.30 7.32 -18.28
N TYR A 115 8.03 6.84 -17.07
CA TYR A 115 8.76 7.16 -15.86
C TYR A 115 9.11 5.86 -15.12
N ALA A 116 10.23 5.90 -14.42
CA ALA A 116 10.65 4.85 -13.51
C ALA A 116 10.92 5.46 -12.13
N PHE A 117 10.37 4.86 -11.08
CA PHE A 117 10.80 5.17 -9.72
C PHE A 117 12.27 4.77 -9.51
N GLU A 118 12.98 5.52 -8.68
CA GLU A 118 14.27 5.10 -8.14
C GLU A 118 14.07 3.91 -7.18
N ASP A 119 15.17 3.27 -6.73
CA ASP A 119 15.05 2.04 -5.96
C ASP A 119 14.51 2.27 -4.53
N TYR A 120 13.27 1.84 -4.34
CA TYR A 120 12.58 1.78 -3.04
C TYR A 120 12.08 0.36 -2.71
N THR A 121 12.65 -0.65 -3.35
CA THR A 121 12.09 -2.02 -3.41
C THR A 121 12.53 -2.93 -2.27
N GLY A 122 13.34 -2.42 -1.33
CA GLY A 122 13.99 -3.25 -0.31
C GLY A 122 15.31 -3.87 -0.79
N TYR A 123 15.46 -4.09 -2.10
CA TYR A 123 16.67 -4.61 -2.72
C TYR A 123 17.87 -3.64 -2.55
N GLY A 124 17.66 -2.34 -2.77
CA GLY A 124 18.72 -1.33 -2.78
C GLY A 124 19.31 -0.92 -1.42
N PHE A 125 18.68 -1.29 -0.30
CA PHE A 125 19.10 -0.79 1.03
C PHE A 125 19.04 -1.83 2.17
N TYR A 126 18.52 -3.04 1.97
CA TYR A 126 18.54 -4.08 3.00
C TYR A 126 19.91 -4.78 3.06
N GLN A 127 20.28 -5.54 2.01
CA GLN A 127 21.59 -6.17 1.80
C GLN A 127 21.79 -6.41 0.29
N ALA A 128 23.03 -6.36 -0.20
CA ALA A 128 23.32 -6.70 -1.59
C ALA A 128 22.82 -8.12 -1.91
N ASP A 129 22.16 -8.28 -3.06
CA ASP A 129 21.64 -9.55 -3.59
C ASP A 129 20.54 -10.25 -2.75
N CYS A 130 19.86 -9.53 -1.85
CA CYS A 130 18.69 -10.04 -1.14
C CYS A 130 17.43 -9.20 -1.40
N ASP A 131 16.32 -9.86 -1.71
CA ASP A 131 14.99 -9.25 -1.75
C ASP A 131 14.23 -9.65 -0.46
N PRO A 132 14.10 -8.76 0.53
CA PRO A 132 13.46 -9.09 1.80
C PRO A 132 11.95 -9.34 1.66
N VAL A 133 11.31 -8.86 0.58
CA VAL A 133 9.91 -9.16 0.29
C VAL A 133 9.77 -10.57 -0.25
N THR A 134 10.68 -11.00 -1.14
CA THR A 134 10.78 -12.40 -1.56
C THR A 134 11.04 -13.33 -0.36
N GLU A 135 12.00 -13.00 0.50
CA GLU A 135 12.28 -13.78 1.72
C GLU A 135 11.07 -13.86 2.66
N ALA A 136 10.27 -12.79 2.73
CA ALA A 136 9.01 -12.83 3.47
C ALA A 136 7.99 -13.75 2.79
N ASN A 137 7.83 -13.66 1.47
CA ASN A 137 6.92 -14.49 0.68
C ASN A 137 7.23 -15.99 0.77
N GLU A 138 8.49 -16.36 0.96
CA GLU A 138 8.97 -17.74 1.13
C GLU A 138 8.84 -18.28 2.56
N SER A 139 8.24 -17.53 3.50
CA SER A 139 8.07 -17.98 4.88
C SER A 139 7.10 -19.17 4.99
N ASP A 140 7.36 -20.05 5.96
CA ASP A 140 6.58 -21.28 6.19
C ASP A 140 5.13 -21.03 6.63
N SER A 141 4.82 -19.83 7.14
CA SER A 141 3.47 -19.47 7.60
C SER A 141 3.09 -18.02 7.28
N ILE A 142 1.77 -17.78 7.20
CA ILE A 142 1.19 -16.45 7.01
C ILE A 142 1.64 -15.50 8.12
N ASP A 143 1.68 -15.96 9.38
CA ASP A 143 2.10 -15.15 10.53
C ASP A 143 3.58 -14.75 10.42
N GLN A 144 4.46 -15.68 10.02
CA GLN A 144 5.88 -15.37 9.82
C GLN A 144 6.07 -14.37 8.67
N LYS A 145 5.35 -14.56 7.57
CA LYS A 145 5.35 -13.65 6.44
C LYS A 145 4.90 -12.25 6.84
N TYR A 146 3.76 -12.15 7.54
CA TYR A 146 3.24 -10.87 8.06
C TYR A 146 4.25 -10.19 8.99
N ASP A 147 4.86 -10.96 9.89
CA ASP A 147 5.85 -10.46 10.85
C ASP A 147 7.10 -9.89 10.16
N LYS A 148 7.62 -10.58 9.13
CA LYS A 148 8.75 -10.11 8.33
C LYS A 148 8.40 -8.84 7.54
N LEU A 149 7.24 -8.79 6.89
CA LEU A 149 6.79 -7.61 6.14
C LEU A 149 6.58 -6.39 7.04
N ALA A 150 5.91 -6.58 8.18
CA ALA A 150 5.70 -5.50 9.14
C ALA A 150 7.03 -4.99 9.71
N LYS A 151 8.00 -5.88 9.93
CA LYS A 151 9.34 -5.48 10.37
C LYS A 151 10.11 -4.73 9.28
N LEU A 152 10.00 -5.17 8.03
CA LEU A 152 10.59 -4.50 6.88
C LEU A 152 10.04 -3.07 6.74
N TRP A 153 8.72 -2.89 6.87
CA TRP A 153 8.12 -1.56 6.82
C TRP A 153 8.50 -0.68 8.01
N GLU A 154 8.60 -1.26 9.22
CA GLU A 154 9.09 -0.54 10.41
C GLU A 154 10.50 0.02 10.20
N ASP A 155 11.42 -0.78 9.66
CA ASP A 155 12.81 -0.39 9.46
C ASP A 155 13.00 0.50 8.23
N TYR A 156 12.20 0.28 7.19
CA TYR A 156 12.29 0.98 5.91
C TYR A 156 10.89 1.42 5.43
N PRO A 157 10.35 2.53 5.95
CA PRO A 157 8.98 2.97 5.65
C PRO A 157 8.71 3.31 4.18
N GLN A 158 9.77 3.60 3.41
CA GLN A 158 9.69 3.80 1.95
C GLN A 158 9.58 2.49 1.16
N CYS A 159 9.82 1.33 1.77
CA CYS A 159 9.59 0.02 1.15
C CYS A 159 8.08 -0.26 1.05
N ILE A 160 7.41 0.41 0.11
CA ILE A 160 5.96 0.28 -0.06
C ILE A 160 5.53 -1.15 -0.41
N ASP A 161 6.43 -1.96 -0.97
CA ASP A 161 6.12 -3.33 -1.33
C ASP A 161 5.86 -4.20 -0.08
N ALA A 162 6.46 -3.86 1.07
CA ALA A 162 6.13 -4.47 2.35
C ALA A 162 4.63 -4.27 2.70
N LEU A 163 4.15 -3.02 2.58
CA LEU A 163 2.73 -2.68 2.78
C LEU A 163 1.83 -3.36 1.75
N VAL A 164 2.24 -3.39 0.48
CA VAL A 164 1.48 -4.04 -0.59
C VAL A 164 1.25 -5.52 -0.27
N HIS A 165 2.30 -6.23 0.13
CA HIS A 165 2.20 -7.64 0.49
C HIS A 165 1.41 -7.85 1.79
N MET A 166 1.50 -6.96 2.79
CA MET A 166 0.61 -6.96 3.96
C MET A 166 -0.86 -6.74 3.56
N GLY A 167 -1.11 -5.88 2.57
CA GLY A 167 -2.44 -5.62 2.03
C GLY A 167 -3.04 -6.87 1.39
N TYR A 168 -2.29 -7.56 0.53
CA TYR A 168 -2.73 -8.82 -0.07
C TYR A 168 -2.98 -9.93 0.97
N LEU A 169 -2.18 -10.02 2.04
CA LEU A 169 -2.44 -10.96 3.13
C LEU A 169 -3.78 -10.66 3.82
N ASN A 170 -4.04 -9.39 4.12
CA ASN A 170 -5.28 -8.97 4.75
C ASN A 170 -6.49 -9.13 3.82
N PHE A 171 -6.32 -8.94 2.52
CA PHE A 171 -7.39 -9.10 1.53
C PHE A 171 -8.04 -10.47 1.57
N ASN A 172 -7.28 -11.54 1.87
CA ASN A 172 -7.81 -12.90 1.96
C ASN A 172 -8.88 -13.08 3.06
N PHE A 173 -9.02 -12.14 3.99
CA PHE A 173 -9.97 -12.24 5.10
C PHE A 173 -10.97 -11.08 5.06
N SER A 174 -12.27 -11.36 4.90
CA SER A 174 -13.31 -10.32 4.81
C SER A 174 -13.34 -9.37 6.02
N ARG A 175 -12.96 -9.85 7.21
CA ARG A 175 -12.86 -9.02 8.43
C ARG A 175 -11.69 -8.02 8.43
N SER A 176 -10.76 -8.17 7.49
CA SER A 176 -9.52 -7.41 7.40
C SER A 176 -9.46 -6.53 6.15
N LEU A 177 -10.57 -6.33 5.42
CA LEU A 177 -10.56 -5.52 4.20
C LEU A 177 -10.15 -4.07 4.46
N ARG A 178 -10.50 -3.49 5.63
CA ARG A 178 -10.02 -2.16 6.02
C ARG A 178 -8.50 -2.12 6.19
N ASN A 179 -7.90 -3.17 6.74
CA ASN A 179 -6.45 -3.29 6.86
C ASN A 179 -5.79 -3.34 5.48
N ALA A 180 -6.37 -4.14 4.57
CA ALA A 180 -5.91 -4.23 3.19
C ALA A 180 -5.98 -2.87 2.47
N GLU A 181 -7.13 -2.20 2.61
CA GLU A 181 -7.38 -0.87 2.06
C GLU A 181 -6.33 0.15 2.54
N ASN A 182 -6.16 0.26 3.86
CA ASN A 182 -5.21 1.18 4.47
C ASN A 182 -3.78 0.94 3.95
N CYS A 183 -3.31 -0.31 3.96
CA CYS A 183 -1.99 -0.66 3.45
C CYS A 183 -1.77 -0.22 2.00
N HIS A 184 -2.74 -0.49 1.11
CA HIS A 184 -2.63 -0.09 -0.30
C HIS A 184 -2.72 1.42 -0.49
N ARG A 185 -3.60 2.12 0.25
CA ARG A 185 -3.71 3.58 0.21
C ARG A 185 -2.42 4.25 0.68
N VAL A 186 -1.79 3.76 1.75
CA VAL A 186 -0.51 4.29 2.22
C VAL A 186 0.61 4.05 1.21
N ALA A 187 0.69 2.84 0.64
CA ALA A 187 1.68 2.53 -0.39
C ALA A 187 1.56 3.46 -1.61
N ILE A 188 0.32 3.72 -2.07
CA ILE A 188 0.05 4.66 -3.17
C ILE A 188 0.42 6.09 -2.76
N HIS A 189 0.04 6.53 -1.55
CA HIS A 189 0.33 7.87 -1.07
C HIS A 189 1.84 8.15 -1.03
N ILE A 190 2.64 7.20 -0.51
CA ILE A 190 4.10 7.33 -0.46
C ILE A 190 4.68 7.40 -1.88
N ALA A 191 4.26 6.51 -2.78
CA ALA A 191 4.75 6.49 -4.17
C ALA A 191 4.42 7.80 -4.90
N GLU A 192 3.20 8.30 -4.76
CA GLU A 192 2.71 9.47 -5.50
C GLU A 192 3.08 10.81 -4.86
N LYS A 193 3.67 10.82 -3.66
CA LYS A 193 3.93 12.06 -2.91
C LYS A 193 4.76 13.10 -3.68
N LEU A 194 5.68 12.65 -4.54
CA LEU A 194 6.48 13.53 -5.41
C LEU A 194 5.95 13.64 -6.84
N VAL A 195 4.93 12.86 -7.20
CA VAL A 195 4.33 12.86 -8.54
C VAL A 195 3.40 14.07 -8.69
N PRO A 196 3.63 14.97 -9.65
CA PRO A 196 2.78 16.14 -9.84
C PRO A 196 1.30 15.76 -10.08
N PRO A 197 0.35 16.46 -9.44
CA PRO A 197 -1.07 16.24 -9.71
C PRO A 197 -1.38 16.42 -11.20
N GLY A 198 -2.02 15.42 -11.79
CA GLY A 198 -2.41 15.46 -13.21
C GLY A 198 -1.30 15.09 -14.20
N LEU A 199 -0.14 14.59 -13.73
CA LEU A 199 0.89 14.04 -14.60
C LEU A 199 0.28 12.98 -15.54
N ASP A 200 0.39 13.20 -16.85
CA ASP A 200 -0.01 12.23 -17.87
C ASP A 200 1.17 11.33 -18.28
N GLY A 201 1.65 10.55 -17.32
CA GLY A 201 2.78 9.64 -17.49
C GLY A 201 2.39 8.18 -17.65
N ILE A 202 3.36 7.39 -18.12
CA ILE A 202 3.32 5.92 -18.13
C ILE A 202 4.31 5.40 -17.09
N PHE A 203 3.90 4.44 -16.27
CA PHE A 203 4.76 3.67 -15.37
C PHE A 203 4.72 2.23 -15.85
N LEU A 204 5.69 1.83 -16.67
CA LEU A 204 5.71 0.50 -17.27
C LEU A 204 6.02 -0.57 -16.22
N TRP A 205 5.37 -1.72 -16.32
CA TRP A 205 5.66 -2.90 -15.50
C TRP A 205 7.08 -3.49 -15.72
N SER A 206 7.64 -3.25 -16.91
CA SER A 206 9.02 -3.66 -17.24
C SER A 206 10.06 -2.98 -16.36
N GLU A 207 9.77 -1.78 -15.86
CA GLU A 207 10.58 -1.10 -14.86
C GLU A 207 10.29 -1.73 -13.48
N LEU A 208 11.27 -2.46 -12.93
CA LEU A 208 11.08 -3.24 -11.70
C LEU A 208 10.62 -2.38 -10.52
N ASN A 209 11.17 -1.17 -10.40
CA ASN A 209 10.85 -0.24 -9.33
C ASN A 209 9.42 0.32 -9.40
N ASN A 210 8.74 0.21 -10.55
CA ASN A 210 7.34 0.59 -10.68
C ASN A 210 6.38 -0.47 -10.14
N ARG A 211 6.83 -1.73 -10.03
CA ARG A 211 5.95 -2.85 -9.72
C ARG A 211 5.27 -2.74 -8.34
N PRO A 212 5.94 -2.30 -7.25
CA PRO A 212 5.26 -2.11 -5.98
C PRO A 212 4.10 -1.11 -6.07
N TYR A 213 4.29 0.01 -6.76
CA TYR A 213 3.24 1.01 -6.98
C TYR A 213 2.07 0.44 -7.80
N LEU A 214 2.37 -0.22 -8.92
CA LEU A 214 1.35 -0.84 -9.77
C LEU A 214 0.59 -1.98 -9.04
N ARG A 215 1.28 -2.76 -8.20
CA ARG A 215 0.65 -3.75 -7.31
C ARG A 215 -0.22 -3.11 -6.23
N ALA A 216 0.17 -1.96 -5.68
CA ALA A 216 -0.63 -1.22 -4.71
C ALA A 216 -1.96 -0.75 -5.32
N LEU A 217 -1.93 -0.19 -6.54
CA LEU A 217 -3.14 0.17 -7.28
C LEU A 217 -4.04 -1.03 -7.53
N HIS A 218 -3.48 -2.16 -7.96
CA HIS A 218 -4.24 -3.39 -8.16
C HIS A 218 -4.90 -3.88 -6.87
N GLY A 219 -4.16 -3.91 -5.76
CA GLY A 219 -4.70 -4.30 -4.46
C GLY A 219 -5.84 -3.38 -4.00
N LEU A 220 -5.69 -2.05 -4.17
CA LEU A 220 -6.77 -1.10 -3.88
C LEU A 220 -8.00 -1.32 -4.77
N CYS A 221 -7.81 -1.58 -6.06
CA CYS A 221 -8.89 -1.91 -6.99
C CYS A 221 -9.67 -3.14 -6.51
N LEU A 222 -8.97 -4.22 -6.16
CA LEU A 222 -9.60 -5.46 -5.68
C LEU A 222 -10.34 -5.24 -4.35
N VAL A 223 -9.75 -4.50 -3.42
CA VAL A 223 -10.40 -4.17 -2.13
C VAL A 223 -11.67 -3.37 -2.36
N ALA A 224 -11.61 -2.30 -3.17
CA ALA A 224 -12.78 -1.48 -3.50
C ALA A 224 -13.87 -2.32 -4.18
N TRP A 225 -13.48 -3.18 -5.13
CA TRP A 225 -14.42 -4.05 -5.83
C TRP A 225 -15.09 -5.05 -4.88
N ARG A 226 -14.33 -5.70 -4.00
CA ARG A 226 -14.85 -6.65 -3.01
C ARG A 226 -15.73 -6.00 -1.95
N LEU A 227 -15.53 -4.72 -1.66
CA LEU A 227 -16.41 -3.91 -0.80
C LEU A 227 -17.69 -3.43 -1.52
N GLY A 228 -17.83 -3.66 -2.83
CA GLY A 228 -18.95 -3.16 -3.63
C GLY A 228 -18.82 -1.68 -4.02
N ASN A 229 -17.65 -1.07 -3.82
CA ASN A 229 -17.36 0.31 -4.21
C ASN A 229 -16.97 0.37 -5.69
N PHE A 230 -17.90 0.01 -6.59
CA PHE A 230 -17.66 -0.11 -8.02
C PHE A 230 -17.07 1.15 -8.66
N ALA A 231 -17.54 2.33 -8.27
CA ALA A 231 -17.05 3.60 -8.81
C ALA A 231 -15.55 3.83 -8.50
N GLU A 232 -15.12 3.51 -7.27
CA GLU A 232 -13.70 3.63 -6.90
C GLU A 232 -12.87 2.53 -7.58
N ALA A 233 -13.37 1.29 -7.60
CA ALA A 233 -12.69 0.18 -8.26
C ALA A 233 -12.44 0.50 -9.76
N GLU A 234 -13.45 1.02 -10.46
CA GLU A 234 -13.33 1.42 -11.86
C GLU A 234 -12.31 2.55 -12.03
N GLN A 235 -12.36 3.58 -11.17
CA GLN A 235 -11.41 4.69 -11.22
C GLN A 235 -9.96 4.21 -11.07
N VAL A 236 -9.71 3.32 -10.12
CA VAL A 236 -8.37 2.76 -9.88
C VAL A 236 -7.94 1.84 -11.03
N ALA A 237 -8.81 0.96 -11.52
CA ALA A 237 -8.50 0.08 -12.65
C ALA A 237 -8.19 0.87 -13.93
N ARG A 238 -8.95 1.93 -14.21
CA ARG A 238 -8.68 2.85 -15.34
C ARG A 238 -7.35 3.59 -15.17
N LYS A 239 -7.01 3.98 -13.94
CA LYS A 239 -5.69 4.56 -13.62
C LYS A 239 -4.58 3.54 -13.91
N MET A 240 -4.73 2.28 -13.49
CA MET A 240 -3.76 1.23 -13.81
C MET A 240 -3.53 1.09 -15.31
N LEU A 241 -4.61 0.97 -16.10
CA LEU A 241 -4.52 0.82 -17.56
C LEU A 241 -3.85 2.05 -18.22
N ARG A 242 -4.18 3.26 -17.75
CA ARG A 242 -3.55 4.51 -18.22
C ARG A 242 -2.05 4.52 -17.96
N LEU A 243 -1.62 4.07 -16.78
CA LEU A 243 -0.22 4.09 -16.36
C LEU A 243 0.58 2.96 -17.01
N ASN A 244 0.00 1.78 -17.23
CA ASN A 244 0.70 0.64 -17.83
C ASN A 244 -0.08 0.07 -19.03
N PRO A 245 0.05 0.65 -20.24
CA PRO A 245 -0.64 0.18 -21.43
C PRO A 245 -0.53 -1.32 -21.73
N PRO A 246 0.66 -1.97 -21.62
CA PRO A 246 0.76 -3.42 -21.86
C PRO A 246 -0.15 -4.27 -20.96
N ASP A 247 -0.74 -3.68 -19.92
CA ASP A 247 -1.76 -4.26 -19.06
C ASP A 247 -1.36 -5.59 -18.41
N ASN A 248 -0.11 -5.64 -17.92
CA ASN A 248 0.48 -6.85 -17.33
C ASN A 248 -0.32 -7.42 -16.14
N GLN A 249 -1.14 -6.60 -15.49
CA GLN A 249 -1.99 -7.00 -14.36
C GLN A 249 -3.45 -7.23 -14.76
N GLY A 250 -3.81 -7.10 -16.03
CA GLY A 250 -5.15 -7.42 -16.55
C GLY A 250 -6.25 -6.44 -16.13
N ALA A 251 -5.94 -5.17 -15.90
CA ALA A 251 -6.90 -4.15 -15.50
C ALA A 251 -8.06 -4.00 -16.48
N ARG A 252 -7.87 -4.22 -17.79
CA ARG A 252 -8.97 -4.13 -18.76
C ARG A 252 -10.09 -5.13 -18.51
N PHE A 253 -9.75 -6.33 -18.04
CA PHE A 253 -10.74 -7.36 -17.71
C PHE A 253 -11.48 -7.01 -16.43
N LEU A 254 -10.77 -6.46 -15.44
CA LEU A 254 -11.39 -5.95 -14.21
C LEU A 254 -12.38 -4.82 -14.50
N ILE A 255 -12.02 -3.87 -15.37
CA ILE A 255 -12.91 -2.75 -15.75
C ILE A 255 -14.22 -3.27 -16.34
N GLU A 256 -14.17 -4.26 -17.23
CA GLU A 256 -15.38 -4.82 -17.86
C GLU A 256 -16.34 -5.42 -16.84
N GLN A 257 -15.83 -6.19 -15.88
CA GLN A 257 -16.63 -6.82 -14.82
C GLN A 257 -17.19 -5.78 -13.83
N ILE A 258 -16.33 -4.83 -13.40
CA ILE A 258 -16.71 -3.74 -12.50
C ILE A 258 -17.82 -2.87 -13.13
N MET A 259 -17.71 -2.52 -14.41
CA MET A 259 -18.71 -1.72 -15.12
C MET A 259 -20.06 -2.44 -15.26
N GLN A 260 -20.05 -3.77 -15.27
CA GLN A 260 -21.26 -4.60 -15.30
C GLN A 260 -21.89 -4.77 -13.90
N GLY A 261 -21.22 -4.29 -12.85
CA GLY A 261 -21.67 -4.47 -11.46
C GLY A 261 -21.54 -5.91 -10.99
N GLU A 262 -20.68 -6.72 -11.62
CA GLU A 262 -20.45 -8.10 -11.20
C GLU A 262 -19.77 -8.11 -9.82
N PRO A 263 -20.29 -8.84 -8.82
CA PRO A 263 -19.64 -8.92 -7.53
C PRO A 263 -18.28 -9.61 -7.67
N TRP A 264 -17.31 -9.20 -6.85
CA TRP A 264 -16.01 -9.87 -6.78
C TRP A 264 -16.17 -11.35 -6.38
N THR A 265 -15.46 -12.25 -7.07
CA THR A 265 -15.35 -13.68 -6.75
C THR A 265 -13.87 -14.10 -6.64
N GLU A 266 -13.61 -15.22 -5.95
CA GLU A 266 -12.24 -15.71 -5.65
C GLU A 266 -11.67 -16.64 -6.75
N ASP A 267 -12.30 -16.71 -7.93
CA ASP A 267 -12.05 -17.70 -9.00
C ASP A 267 -10.59 -18.17 -9.20
#